data_AF-A0A7D4KRM0-F1
#
_entry.id   AF-A0A7D4KRM0-F1
#
_cell.length_a   1.000
_cell.length_b   1.000
_cell.length_c   1.000
_cell.angle_alpha   90.00
_cell.angle_beta   90.00
_cell.angle_gamma   90.00
#
_symmetry.space_group_name_H-M   'P 1'
#
loop_
_entity.id
_entity.type
_entity.pdbx_description
1 polymer ?
#
loop_
_entity_poly.entity_id
_entity_poly.type
_entity_poly.pdbx_seq_one_letter_code
_entity_poly.pdbx_strand_id
1 'polypeptide(L)'
;MCLETIFTKSRTTARAFNMEVEELSRPAVSTLFKNQGVYNLLLAVLILIAVWVTNDLFWTRCFLSYVALVAIYGGITSSPTIILKQGAPALVALIYSFVLL
;
A
#
# COMPACT_ATOMS: atom_id res chain seq x y z
N MET A 1 5.25 1.43 -3.22
CA MET A 1 5.47 2.84 -3.61
C MET A 1 6.62 3.01 -4.59
N CYS A 2 7.90 3.00 -4.19
CA CYS A 2 9.00 3.26 -5.14
C CYS A 2 9.07 2.27 -6.32
N LEU A 3 8.77 0.99 -6.08
CA LEU A 3 8.69 -0.02 -7.14
C LEU A 3 7.54 0.24 -8.12
N GLU A 4 6.41 0.78 -7.66
CA GLU A 4 5.21 1.06 -8.45
C GLU A 4 5.38 2.38 -9.23
N THR A 5 6.01 3.40 -8.61
CA THR A 5 6.09 4.76 -9.15
C THR A 5 7.39 5.08 -9.91
N ILE A 6 8.53 4.59 -9.45
CA ILE A 6 9.85 4.94 -10.00
C ILE A 6 10.42 3.78 -10.81
N PHE A 7 10.39 2.57 -10.25
CA PHE A 7 11.01 1.38 -10.84
C PHE A 7 10.00 0.42 -11.48
N THR A 8 8.91 0.95 -12.06
CA THR A 8 7.74 0.17 -12.52
C THR A 8 8.09 -0.97 -13.48
N LYS A 9 9.14 -0.81 -14.29
CA LYS A 9 9.57 -1.79 -15.32
C LYS A 9 10.68 -2.72 -14.87
N SER A 10 11.06 -2.71 -13.60
CA SER A 10 12.19 -3.50 -13.10
C SER A 10 11.84 -4.98 -12.92
N ARG A 11 12.84 -5.86 -13.01
CA ARG A 11 12.70 -7.29 -12.64
C ARG A 11 12.24 -7.48 -11.19
N THR A 12 12.60 -6.55 -10.32
CA THR A 12 12.17 -6.57 -8.91
C THR A 12 10.68 -6.30 -8.79
N THR A 13 10.16 -5.31 -9.51
CA THR A 13 8.72 -5.02 -9.57
C THR A 13 7.96 -6.20 -10.18
N ALA A 14 8.43 -6.75 -11.29
CA ALA A 14 7.88 -7.96 -11.90
C ALA A 14 7.71 -9.11 -10.89
N ARG A 15 8.77 -9.42 -10.13
CA ARG A 15 8.72 -10.44 -9.07
C ARG A 15 7.79 -10.06 -7.92
N ALA A 16 7.80 -8.79 -7.51
CA ALA A 16 7.01 -8.33 -6.37
C ALA A 16 5.51 -8.38 -6.63
N PHE A 17 5.08 -8.16 -7.88
CA PHE A 17 3.69 -8.14 -8.34
C PHE A 17 3.28 -9.39 -9.12
N ASN A 18 4.19 -10.37 -9.28
CA ASN A 18 3.95 -11.60 -10.03
C ASN A 18 3.48 -11.33 -11.48
N MET A 19 4.19 -10.44 -12.18
CA MET A 19 3.91 -10.03 -13.55
C MET A 19 5.16 -10.15 -14.42
N GLU A 20 4.98 -10.31 -15.73
CA GLU A 20 6.08 -10.23 -16.68
C GLU A 20 6.58 -8.79 -16.85
N VAL A 21 7.89 -8.64 -17.11
CA VAL A 21 8.50 -7.33 -17.37
C VAL A 21 7.91 -6.68 -18.63
N GLU A 22 7.57 -7.48 -19.63
CA GLU A 22 6.94 -7.02 -20.87
C GLU A 22 5.56 -6.39 -20.59
N GLU A 23 4.75 -7.04 -19.76
CA GLU A 23 3.43 -6.55 -19.36
C GLU A 23 3.54 -5.24 -18.57
N LEU A 24 4.46 -5.16 -17.60
CA LEU A 24 4.74 -3.93 -16.85
C LEU A 24 5.31 -2.80 -17.74
N SER A 25 5.90 -3.17 -18.88
CA SER A 25 6.47 -2.21 -19.83
C SER A 25 5.42 -1.57 -20.74
N ARG A 26 4.20 -2.14 -20.81
CA ARG A 26 3.07 -1.55 -21.53
C ARG A 26 2.78 -0.15 -20.96
N PRO A 27 2.70 0.91 -21.80
CA PRO A 27 2.52 2.28 -21.33
C PRO A 27 1.31 2.50 -20.43
N ALA A 28 0.18 1.86 -20.74
CA ALA A 28 -1.04 1.94 -19.93
C ALA A 28 -0.86 1.32 -18.54
N VAL A 29 -0.27 0.11 -18.47
CA VAL A 29 0.00 -0.59 -17.20
C VAL A 29 0.98 0.20 -16.34
N SER A 30 2.07 0.69 -16.95
CA SER A 30 3.06 1.50 -16.24
C SER A 30 2.44 2.79 -15.69
N THR A 31 1.58 3.46 -16.44
CA THR A 31 0.88 4.67 -15.99
C THR A 31 -0.05 4.37 -14.81
N LEU A 32 -0.83 3.29 -14.88
CA LEU A 32 -1.72 2.87 -13.79
C LEU A 32 -0.95 2.51 -12.52
N PHE A 33 0.16 1.77 -12.63
CA PHE A 33 1.02 1.43 -11.49
C PHE A 33 1.63 2.69 -10.85
N LYS A 34 2.09 3.63 -11.66
CA LYS A 34 2.62 4.90 -11.15
C LYS A 34 1.59 5.67 -10.35
N ASN A 35 0.39 5.76 -10.91
CA ASN A 35 -0.77 6.39 -10.27
C ASN A 35 -1.07 5.71 -8.93
N GLN A 36 -1.21 4.38 -8.92
CA GLN A 36 -1.44 3.59 -7.70
C GLN A 36 -0.37 3.82 -6.64
N GLY A 37 0.91 3.85 -7.05
CA GLY A 37 2.01 4.10 -6.12
C GLY A 37 1.98 5.52 -5.51
N VAL A 38 1.52 6.54 -6.26
CA VAL A 38 1.34 7.90 -5.73
C VAL A 38 0.16 7.97 -4.74
N TYR A 39 -0.98 7.36 -5.05
CA TYR A 39 -2.11 7.28 -4.12
C TYR A 39 -1.70 6.61 -2.80
N ASN A 40 -1.00 5.48 -2.90
CA ASN A 40 -0.49 4.79 -1.72
C ASN A 40 0.47 5.71 -0.93
N LEU A 41 1.40 6.41 -1.60
CA LEU A 41 2.37 7.29 -0.96
C LEU A 41 1.71 8.45 -0.20
N LEU A 42 0.75 9.12 -0.83
CA LEU A 42 0.02 10.21 -0.18
C LEU A 42 -0.78 9.71 1.03
N LEU A 43 -1.37 8.50 0.95
CA LEU A 43 -2.03 7.89 2.11
C LEU A 43 -1.04 7.62 3.26
N ALA A 44 0.16 7.10 2.96
CA ALA A 44 1.18 6.94 4.00
C ALA A 44 1.53 8.28 4.65
N VAL A 45 1.72 9.35 3.86
CA VAL A 45 1.96 10.70 4.40
C VAL A 45 0.81 11.15 5.32
N LEU A 46 -0.45 10.92 4.94
CA LEU A 46 -1.61 11.24 5.79
C LEU A 46 -1.60 10.46 7.10
N ILE A 47 -1.19 9.18 7.09
CA ILE A 47 -1.00 8.39 8.32
C ILE A 47 0.09 9.03 9.20
N LEU A 48 1.24 9.42 8.63
CA LEU A 48 2.33 10.04 9.40
C LEU A 48 1.90 11.39 10.01
N ILE A 49 1.12 12.18 9.27
CA ILE A 49 0.53 13.43 9.77
C ILE A 49 -0.43 13.13 10.93
N ALA A 50 -1.34 12.17 10.75
CA ALA A 50 -2.31 11.80 11.78
C ALA A 50 -1.62 11.31 13.07
N VAL A 51 -0.55 10.52 12.94
CA VAL A 51 0.18 9.97 14.08
C VAL A 51 1.05 11.02 14.78
N TRP A 52 1.90 11.75 14.04
CA TRP A 52 2.94 12.58 14.67
C TRP A 52 2.64 14.07 14.73
N VAL A 53 1.86 14.59 13.78
CA VAL A 53 1.57 16.03 13.72
C VAL A 53 0.33 16.34 14.53
N THR A 54 -0.77 15.63 14.26
CA THR A 54 -2.05 15.88 14.94
C THR A 54 -2.26 14.99 16.17
N ASN A 55 -1.54 13.87 16.29
CA ASN A 55 -1.76 12.83 17.30
C ASN A 55 -3.24 12.40 17.39
N ASP A 56 -3.90 12.31 16.23
CA ASP A 56 -5.32 11.99 16.12
C ASP A 56 -5.51 10.49 15.91
N LEU A 57 -5.91 9.80 16.97
CA LEU A 57 -6.14 8.36 16.95
C LEU A 57 -7.34 7.97 16.08
N PHE A 58 -8.37 8.82 15.97
CA PHE A 58 -9.53 8.51 15.13
C PHE A 58 -9.11 8.43 13.66
N TRP A 59 -8.46 9.46 13.14
CA TRP A 59 -8.00 9.45 11.74
C TRP A 59 -6.91 8.42 11.48
N THR A 60 -6.01 8.20 12.44
CA THR A 60 -5.02 7.12 12.36
C THR A 60 -5.70 5.76 12.19
N ARG A 61 -6.68 5.42 13.03
CA ARG A 61 -7.43 4.16 12.97
C ARG A 61 -8.24 4.05 11.67
N CYS A 62 -8.85 5.13 11.22
CA CYS A 62 -9.56 5.19 9.93
C CYS A 62 -8.64 4.86 8.75
N PHE A 63 -7.46 5.49 8.67
CA PHE A 63 -6.51 5.23 7.58
C PHE A 63 -5.92 3.82 7.63
N LEU A 64 -5.56 3.33 8.82
CA LEU A 64 -5.06 1.95 8.98
C LEU A 64 -6.13 0.92 8.62
N SER A 65 -7.39 1.16 8.99
CA SER A 65 -8.52 0.31 8.59
C SER A 65 -8.72 0.33 7.08
N TYR A 66 -8.62 1.50 6.44
CA TYR A 66 -8.66 1.62 4.99
C TYR A 66 -7.56 0.77 4.33
N VAL A 67 -6.31 0.86 4.79
CA VAL A 67 -5.20 0.05 4.26
C VAL A 67 -5.49 -1.43 4.42
N ALA A 68 -6.00 -1.86 5.59
CA ALA A 68 -6.34 -3.25 5.83
C ALA A 68 -7.42 -3.76 4.85
N LEU A 69 -8.49 -2.99 4.65
CA LEU A 69 -9.58 -3.35 3.71
C LEU A 69 -9.10 -3.41 2.26
N VAL A 70 -8.32 -2.43 1.81
CA VAL A 70 -7.74 -2.43 0.47
C VAL A 70 -6.77 -3.60 0.28
N ALA A 71 -5.98 -3.93 1.31
CA ALA A 71 -5.07 -5.07 1.26
C ALA A 71 -5.81 -6.42 1.21
N ILE A 72 -6.94 -6.56 1.90
CA ILE A 72 -7.81 -7.74 1.80
C ILE A 72 -8.35 -7.86 0.37
N TYR A 73 -8.94 -6.79 -0.17
CA TYR A 73 -9.48 -6.79 -1.52
C TYR A 73 -8.42 -7.08 -2.58
N GLY A 74 -7.27 -6.40 -2.52
CA GLY A 74 -6.13 -6.64 -3.41
C GLY A 74 -5.52 -8.03 -3.23
N GLY A 75 -5.54 -8.54 -2.00
CA GLY A 75 -5.17 -9.91 -1.64
C GLY A 75 -5.96 -10.97 -2.39
N ILE A 76 -7.28 -10.80 -2.41
CA ILE A 76 -8.23 -11.72 -3.05
C ILE A 76 -8.18 -11.58 -4.58
N THR A 77 -8.05 -10.36 -5.10
CA THR A 77 -8.24 -10.08 -6.53
C THR A 77 -6.95 -10.05 -7.35
N SER A 78 -5.81 -9.73 -6.73
CA SER A 78 -4.55 -9.49 -7.44
C SER A 78 -3.43 -10.40 -6.98
N SER A 79 -3.07 -10.37 -5.69
CA SER A 79 -2.03 -11.23 -5.15
C SER A 79 -2.17 -11.40 -3.63
N PRO A 80 -2.18 -12.64 -3.10
CA PRO A 80 -2.27 -12.88 -1.67
C PRO A 80 -1.09 -12.28 -0.89
N THR A 81 0.04 -12.03 -1.56
CA THR A 81 1.20 -11.38 -0.95
C THR A 81 0.93 -9.94 -0.50
N ILE A 82 -0.11 -9.29 -1.04
CA ILE A 82 -0.53 -7.94 -0.63
C ILE A 82 -1.02 -7.95 0.83
N ILE A 83 -1.75 -8.99 1.25
CA ILE A 83 -2.21 -9.14 2.63
C ILE A 83 -0.99 -9.17 3.56
N LEU A 84 0.04 -9.93 3.22
CA LEU A 84 1.24 -10.02 4.04
C LEU A 84 2.06 -8.72 4.04
N LYS A 85 2.25 -8.08 2.89
CA LYS A 85 3.15 -6.92 2.75
C LYS A 85 2.52 -5.59 3.17
N GLN A 86 1.20 -5.44 3.02
CA GLN A 86 0.48 -4.19 3.28
C GLN A 86 -0.56 -4.34 4.39
N GLY A 87 -1.33 -5.44 4.36
CA GLY A 87 -2.40 -5.68 5.33
C GLY A 87 -1.88 -6.02 6.73
N ALA A 88 -0.89 -6.91 6.84
CA ALA A 88 -0.32 -7.34 8.11
C ALA A 88 0.29 -6.17 8.92
N PRO A 89 1.16 -5.30 8.36
CA PRO A 89 1.67 -4.17 9.12
C PRO A 89 0.56 -3.18 9.51
N ALA A 90 -0.43 -2.95 8.64
CA ALA A 90 -1.57 -2.09 8.95
C ALA A 90 -2.42 -2.66 10.10
N LEU A 91 -2.68 -3.97 10.08
CA LEU A 91 -3.44 -4.66 11.13
C LEU A 91 -2.70 -4.64 12.48
N VAL A 92 -1.39 -4.89 12.48
CA VAL A 92 -0.56 -4.82 13.70
C VAL A 92 -0.60 -3.40 14.27
N ALA A 93 -0.41 -2.38 13.45
CA ALA A 93 -0.49 -0.98 13.88
C ALA A 93 -1.89 -0.61 14.38
N LEU A 94 -2.94 -1.12 13.74
CA LEU A 94 -4.32 -0.88 14.14
C LEU A 94 -4.61 -1.50 15.51
N ILE A 95 -4.23 -2.76 15.73
CA ILE A 95 -4.38 -3.44 17.02
C ILE A 95 -3.59 -2.70 18.10
N TYR A 96 -2.33 -2.34 17.82
CA TYR A 96 -1.52 -1.54 18.74
C TYR A 96 -2.24 -0.25 19.15
N SER A 97 -2.82 0.45 18.17
CA SER A 97 -3.53 1.72 18.41
C SER A 97 -4.81 1.59 19.23
N PHE A 98 -5.38 0.39 19.43
CA PHE A 98 -6.56 0.19 20.29
C PHE A 98 -6.21 -0.37 21.67
N VAL A 99 -5.11 -1.12 21.76
CA VAL A 99 -4.72 -1.81 23.00
C VAL A 99 -3.76 -0.97 23.83
N LEU A 100 -2.89 -0.18 23.20
CA LEU A 100 -1.75 0.48 23.84
C LEU A 100 -1.74 2.00 23.70
N LEU A 101 -2.69 2.59 22.95
CA LEU A 101 -2.87 4.04 22.75
C LEU A 101 -4.34 4.45 22.93
#